data_AF-A0AAU8CB11-F1
#
_entry.id   AF-A0AAU8CB11-F1
#
_cell.length_a   1.000
_cell.length_b   1.000
_cell.length_c   1.000
_cell.angle_alpha   90.00
_cell.angle_beta   90.00
_cell.angle_gamma   90.00
#
_symmetry.space_group_name_H-M   'P 1'
#
loop_
_entity.id
_entity.type
_entity.pdbx_description
1 polymer ?
#
loop_
_entity_poly.entity_id
_entity_poly.type
_entity_poly.pdbx_seq_one_letter_code
_entity_poly.pdbx_strand_id
1 'polypeptide(L)'
;MSTDTEPAGVVEDESFFRTLVEKLRGLSSFGDQSRQFFAVSRKIATLESEKRASELEDSDTYRQLVARREELDADLDDAVGGMDDDDLEAAFRDL
;
A
#
# COMPACT_ATOMS: atom_id res chain seq x y z
N MET A 1 -7.20 54.76 -1.91
CA MET A 1 -5.94 54.10 -1.57
C MET A 1 -6.27 52.63 -1.41
N SER A 2 -6.31 51.92 -2.53
CA SER A 2 -6.64 50.50 -2.58
C SER A 2 -5.34 49.76 -2.83
N THR A 3 -4.86 49.02 -1.85
CA THR A 3 -3.93 47.92 -2.08
C THR A 3 -4.74 46.67 -1.81
N ASP A 4 -5.41 46.23 -2.87
CA ASP A 4 -5.85 44.85 -3.01
C ASP A 4 -4.58 44.00 -3.04
N THR A 5 -4.23 43.41 -1.90
CA THR A 5 -3.22 42.37 -1.84
C THR A 5 -4.00 41.07 -1.94
N GLU A 6 -4.25 40.63 -3.17
CA GLU A 6 -4.55 39.23 -3.46
C GLU A 6 -3.46 38.39 -2.76
N PRO A 7 -3.82 37.40 -1.94
CA PRO A 7 -2.81 36.51 -1.39
C PRO A 7 -2.16 35.80 -2.57
N ALA A 8 -0.85 35.94 -2.70
CA ALA A 8 -0.04 35.25 -3.68
C ALA A 8 -0.47 33.78 -3.75
N GLY A 9 -1.06 33.38 -4.87
CA GLY A 9 -1.31 31.98 -5.16
C GLY A 9 -0.01 31.22 -4.93
N VAL A 10 -0.09 30.16 -4.12
CA VAL A 10 1.02 29.22 -3.95
C VAL A 10 1.52 28.89 -5.36
N VAL A 11 2.73 29.33 -5.70
CA VAL A 11 3.31 28.99 -6.99
C VAL A 11 3.70 27.53 -6.89
N GLU A 12 2.78 26.67 -7.30
CA GLU A 12 3.02 25.24 -7.49
C GLU A 12 4.03 25.13 -8.63
N ASP A 13 5.30 24.96 -8.28
CA ASP A 13 6.39 24.80 -9.23
C ASP A 13 6.57 23.33 -9.64
N GLU A 14 7.47 23.07 -10.58
CA GLU A 14 7.75 21.71 -11.06
C GLU A 14 8.17 20.75 -9.93
N SER A 15 8.83 21.25 -8.88
CA SER A 15 9.28 20.44 -7.75
C SER A 15 8.13 20.03 -6.84
N PHE A 16 7.15 20.91 -6.66
CA PHE A 16 5.92 20.59 -5.94
C PHE A 16 5.14 19.46 -6.64
N PHE A 17 4.88 19.59 -7.95
CA PHE A 17 4.15 18.57 -8.70
C PHE A 17 4.89 17.23 -8.73
N ARG A 18 6.21 17.25 -8.83
CA ARG A 18 7.03 16.02 -8.76
C ARG A 18 6.86 15.30 -7.43
N THR A 19 6.96 16.04 -6.32
CA THR A 19 6.76 15.50 -4.97
C THR A 19 5.35 14.93 -4.82
N LEU A 20 4.33 15.65 -5.31
CA LEU A 20 2.94 15.20 -5.23
C LEU A 20 2.70 13.91 -6.02
N VAL A 21 3.27 13.80 -7.23
CA VAL A 21 3.17 12.57 -8.05
C VAL A 21 3.86 11.40 -7.35
N GLU A 22 5.02 11.61 -6.73
CA GLU A 22 5.72 10.58 -5.96
C GLU A 22 4.89 10.10 -4.76
N LYS A 23 4.29 11.02 -4.00
CA LYS A 23 3.36 10.71 -2.91
C LYS A 23 2.14 9.90 -3.37
N LEU A 24 1.43 10.39 -4.39
CA LEU A 24 0.25 9.71 -4.93
C LEU A 24 0.58 8.31 -5.47
N ARG A 25 1.76 8.16 -6.09
CA ARG A 25 2.25 6.86 -6.55
C ARG A 25 2.54 5.92 -5.38
N GLY A 26 3.18 6.39 -4.32
CA GLY A 26 3.40 5.62 -3.09
C GLY A 26 2.09 5.15 -2.48
N LEU A 27 1.12 6.06 -2.39
CA LEU A 27 -0.22 5.78 -1.89
C LEU A 27 -0.95 4.70 -2.68
N SER A 28 -0.96 4.83 -4.01
CA SER A 28 -1.57 3.85 -4.91
C SER A 28 -0.91 2.48 -4.79
N SER A 29 0.42 2.43 -4.69
CA SER A 29 1.17 1.19 -4.55
C SER A 29 0.79 0.46 -3.25
N PHE A 30 0.81 1.18 -2.13
CA PHE A 30 0.43 0.63 -0.83
C PHE A 30 -1.00 0.09 -0.82
N GLY A 31 -1.96 0.85 -1.39
CA GLY A 31 -3.35 0.39 -1.51
C GLY A 31 -3.49 -0.89 -2.33
N ASP A 32 -2.80 -0.99 -3.47
CA ASP A 32 -2.80 -2.20 -4.31
C ASP A 32 -2.16 -3.41 -3.60
N GLN A 33 -1.02 -3.21 -2.94
CA GLN A 33 -0.31 -4.25 -2.19
C GLN A 33 -1.16 -4.75 -1.01
N SER A 34 -1.82 -3.85 -0.29
CA SER A 34 -2.69 -4.19 0.83
C SER A 34 -3.89 -5.03 0.38
N ARG A 35 -4.55 -4.62 -0.71
CA ARG A 35 -5.63 -5.42 -1.34
C ARG A 35 -5.13 -6.82 -1.74
N GLN A 36 -3.94 -6.92 -2.31
CA GLN A 36 -3.36 -8.21 -2.69
C GLN A 36 -3.04 -9.07 -1.46
N PHE A 37 -2.48 -8.48 -0.41
CA PHE A 37 -2.15 -9.16 0.85
C PHE A 37 -3.40 -9.78 1.48
N PHE A 38 -4.51 -9.02 1.57
CA PHE A 38 -5.77 -9.55 2.09
C PHE A 38 -6.34 -10.66 1.20
N ALA A 39 -6.27 -10.52 -0.12
CA ALA A 39 -6.75 -11.55 -1.04
C ALA A 39 -5.95 -12.86 -0.91
N VAL A 40 -4.63 -12.79 -0.76
CA VAL A 40 -3.76 -13.96 -0.56
C VAL A 40 -4.02 -14.58 0.81
N SER A 41 -4.07 -13.76 1.87
CA SER A 41 -4.35 -14.22 3.24
C SER A 41 -5.69 -14.95 3.34
N ARG A 42 -6.73 -14.44 2.65
CA ARG A 42 -8.03 -15.12 2.58
C ARG A 42 -7.93 -16.48 1.90
N LYS A 43 -7.19 -16.60 0.79
CA LYS A 43 -7.00 -17.89 0.10
C LYS A 43 -6.27 -18.89 0.99
N ILE A 44 -5.24 -18.45 1.71
CA ILE A 44 -4.51 -19.27 2.70
C ILE A 44 -5.49 -19.77 3.77
N ALA A 45 -6.25 -18.88 4.39
CA ALA A 45 -7.20 -19.25 5.44
C ALA A 45 -8.28 -20.23 4.94
N THR A 46 -8.77 -20.08 3.70
CA THR A 46 -9.69 -21.05 3.09
C THR A 46 -9.04 -22.42 2.94
N LEU A 47 -7.80 -22.49 2.43
CA LEU A 47 -7.07 -23.76 2.29
C LEU A 47 -6.83 -24.43 3.65
N GLU A 48 -6.46 -23.66 4.67
CA GLU A 48 -6.26 -24.13 6.05
C GLU A 48 -7.56 -24.63 6.69
N SER A 49 -8.70 -24.06 6.30
CA SER A 49 -10.02 -24.52 6.77
C SER A 49 -10.49 -25.79 6.08
N GLU A 50 -10.07 -26.05 4.84
CA GLU A 50 -10.59 -27.15 4.01
C GLU A 50 -9.68 -28.38 3.98
N LYS A 51 -8.38 -28.21 4.22
CA LYS A 51 -7.37 -29.27 4.07
C LYS A 51 -6.69 -29.61 5.39
N ARG A 52 -6.17 -30.83 5.51
CA ARG A 52 -5.32 -31.22 6.65
C ARG A 52 -3.91 -30.66 6.50
N ALA A 53 -3.21 -30.49 7.62
CA ALA A 53 -1.83 -29.98 7.65
C ALA A 53 -0.88 -30.76 6.71
N SER A 54 -0.96 -32.09 6.70
CA SER A 54 -0.14 -32.93 5.81
C SER A 54 -0.39 -32.67 4.31
N GLU A 55 -1.63 -32.31 3.94
CA GLU A 55 -1.97 -32.00 2.55
C GLU A 55 -1.51 -30.60 2.13
N LEU A 56 -1.32 -29.70 3.09
CA LEU A 56 -0.83 -28.33 2.87
C LEU A 56 0.70 -28.30 2.76
N GLU A 57 1.41 -29.07 3.59
CA GLU A 57 2.88 -29.17 3.55
C GLU A 57 3.39 -29.65 2.19
N ASP A 58 2.67 -30.58 1.57
CA ASP A 58 3.00 -31.11 0.23
C ASP A 58 2.46 -30.23 -0.92
N SER A 59 1.72 -29.16 -0.62
CA SER A 59 1.10 -28.31 -1.62
C SER A 59 2.02 -27.17 -2.07
N ASP A 60 2.55 -27.28 -3.29
CA ASP A 60 3.30 -26.20 -3.95
C ASP A 60 2.52 -24.88 -4.00
N THR A 61 1.22 -24.95 -4.29
CA THR A 61 0.35 -23.78 -4.33
C THR A 61 0.24 -23.10 -2.98
N TYR A 62 0.10 -23.87 -1.89
CA TYR A 62 0.05 -23.30 -0.55
C TYR A 62 1.38 -22.60 -0.22
N ARG A 63 2.52 -23.26 -0.48
CA ARG A 63 3.85 -22.68 -0.27
C ARG A 63 4.06 -21.38 -1.05
N GLN A 64 3.62 -21.32 -2.31
CA GLN A 64 3.68 -20.10 -3.13
C GLN A 64 2.80 -18.98 -2.58
N LEU A 65 1.61 -19.29 -2.07
CA LEU A 65 0.73 -18.30 -1.46
C LEU A 65 1.35 -17.74 -0.18
N VAL A 66 1.94 -18.58 0.67
CA VAL A 66 2.62 -18.16 1.90
C VAL A 66 3.80 -17.26 1.56
N ALA A 67 4.69 -17.69 0.66
CA ALA A 67 5.82 -16.87 0.21
C ALA A 67 5.36 -15.52 -0.37
N ARG A 68 4.31 -15.53 -1.19
CA ARG A 68 3.76 -14.27 -1.74
C ARG A 68 3.18 -13.36 -0.67
N ARG A 69 2.57 -13.91 0.38
CA ARG A 69 2.08 -13.12 1.52
C ARG A 69 3.24 -12.47 2.26
N GLU A 70 4.32 -13.21 2.50
CA GLU A 70 5.53 -12.69 3.18
C GLU A 70 6.20 -11.58 2.35
N GLU A 71 6.30 -11.74 1.03
CA GLU A 71 6.78 -10.68 0.13
C GLU A 71 5.91 -9.42 0.23
N LEU A 72 4.59 -9.58 0.23
CA LEU A 72 3.66 -8.45 0.33
C LEU A 72 3.73 -7.76 1.69
N ASP A 73 3.94 -8.51 2.77
CA ASP A 73 4.13 -7.97 4.11
C ASP A 73 5.38 -7.08 4.17
N ALA A 74 6.50 -7.58 3.64
CA ALA A 74 7.75 -6.82 3.55
C ALA A 74 7.62 -5.58 2.66
N ASP A 75 6.98 -5.72 1.50
CA ASP A 75 6.72 -4.61 0.57
C ASP A 75 5.86 -3.50 1.23
N LEU A 76 4.88 -3.88 2.05
CA LEU A 76 4.02 -2.95 2.79
C LEU A 76 4.79 -2.25 3.90
N ASP A 77 5.62 -2.97 4.64
CA ASP A 77 6.49 -2.38 5.68
C ASP A 77 7.47 -1.37 5.08
N ASP A 78 8.10 -1.70 3.96
CA ASP A 78 9.00 -0.80 3.23
C ASP A 78 8.25 0.45 2.72
N ALA A 79 7.02 0.28 2.22
CA ALA A 79 6.19 1.39 1.76
C ALA A 79 5.83 2.33 2.91
N VAL A 80 5.42 1.79 4.07
CA VAL A 80 5.11 2.57 5.28
C VAL A 80 6.35 3.29 5.80
N GLY A 81 7.52 2.65 5.78
CA GLY A 81 8.78 3.25 6.21
C GLY A 81 9.22 4.47 5.38
N GLY A 82 8.71 4.61 4.15
CA GLY A 82 8.96 5.75 3.27
C GLY A 82 7.93 6.89 3.35
N MET A 83 6.84 6.72 4.11
CA MET A 83 5.74 7.69 4.19
C MET A 83 5.90 8.63 5.40
N ASP A 84 5.41 9.86 5.27
CA ASP A 84 5.20 10.77 6.39
C ASP A 84 3.81 10.60 7.03
N ASP A 85 3.55 11.28 8.14
CA ASP A 85 2.30 11.14 8.90
C ASP A 85 1.04 11.47 8.08
N ASP A 86 1.12 12.46 7.18
CA ASP A 86 0.02 12.87 6.32
C ASP A 86 -0.24 11.82 5.21
N ASP A 87 0.84 11.24 4.65
CA ASP A 87 0.76 10.16 3.67
C ASP A 87 0.13 8.89 4.29
N LEU A 88 0.51 8.57 5.53
CA LEU A 88 -0.08 7.45 6.28
C LEU A 88 -1.57 7.67 6.54
N GLU A 89 -1.98 8.87 6.97
CA GLU A 89 -3.40 9.17 7.18
C GLU A 89 -4.19 9.04 5.87
N ALA A 90 -3.64 9.54 4.75
CA ALA A 90 -4.26 9.41 3.44
C ALA A 90 -4.40 7.93 3.03
N ALA A 91 -3.40 7.09 3.34
CA ALA A 91 -3.38 5.68 2.95
C ALA A 91 -4.50 4.88 3.60
N PHE A 92 -4.77 5.13 4.88
CA PHE A 92 -5.85 4.48 5.60
C PHE A 92 -7.24 4.93 5.16
N ARG A 93 -7.40 6.13 4.59
CA ARG A 93 -8.71 6.61 4.11
C ARG A 93 -9.15 5.94 2.79
N ASP A 94 -8.22 5.43 1.99
CA ASP A 94 -8.50 4.77 0.70
C ASP A 94 -8.76 3.26 0.84
N LEU A 95 -8.54 2.70 2.04
CA LEU A 95 -8.67 1.27 2.34
C LEU A 95 -10.11 0.87 2.73
#